data_AF-A0A945QFG7-F1
#
_entry.id   AF-A0A945QFG7-F1
#
_cell.length_a   1.000
_cell.length_b   1.000
_cell.length_c   1.000
_cell.angle_alpha   90.00
_cell.angle_beta   90.00
_cell.angle_gamma   90.00
#
_symmetry.space_group_name_H-M   'P 1'
#
loop_
_entity.id
_entity.type
_entity.pdbx_description
1 polymer ?
#
loop_
_entity_poly.entity_id
_entity_poly.type
_entity_poly.pdbx_seq_one_letter_code
_entity_poly.pdbx_strand_id
1 'polypeptide(L)'
;MTTRFKQLQDALSERILIIDGAMGTMIQAYKFEEEDFRGEVFKDKNNEIKGNNDILAITKPNVISDIHREFLEAGADIIETNS
;
A
#
# COMPACT_ATOMS: atom_id res chain seq x y z
N MET A 1 -12.67 25.90 5.51
CA MET A 1 -11.67 24.85 5.20
C MET A 1 -11.86 23.71 6.19
N THR A 2 -11.85 22.45 5.75
CA THR A 2 -11.93 21.33 6.70
C THR A 2 -10.65 21.24 7.52
N THR A 3 -10.73 20.71 8.75
CA THR A 3 -9.56 20.59 9.65
C THR A 3 -8.38 19.89 8.99
N ARG A 4 -8.65 18.85 8.19
CA ARG A 4 -7.60 18.08 7.47
C ARG A 4 -6.87 18.90 6.41
N PHE A 5 -7.58 19.71 5.61
CA PHE A 5 -6.92 20.57 4.61
C PHE A 5 -6.04 21.63 5.27
N LYS A 6 -6.49 22.19 6.40
CA LYS A 6 -5.69 23.15 7.16
C LYS A 6 -4.41 22.49 7.69
N GLN A 7 -4.50 21.32 8.33
CA GLN A 7 -3.33 20.58 8.83
C GLN A 7 -2.30 20.30 7.73
N LEU A 8 -2.76 19.90 6.54
CA LEU A 8 -1.88 19.67 5.40
C LEU A 8 -1.18 20.96 4.94
N GLN A 9 -1.93 22.06 4.82
CA GLN A 9 -1.37 23.36 4.40
C GLN A 9 -0.38 23.92 5.41
N ASP A 10 -0.71 23.83 6.70
CA ASP A 10 0.17 24.25 7.79
C ASP A 10 1.50 23.45 7.70
N ALA A 11 1.43 22.12 7.57
CA ALA A 11 2.62 21.27 7.43
C ALA A 11 3.46 21.58 6.18
N LEU A 12 2.81 21.80 5.02
CA LEU A 12 3.47 22.19 3.77
C LEU A 12 4.15 23.56 3.85
N SER A 13 3.67 24.46 4.71
CA SER A 13 4.29 25.77 4.91
C SER A 13 5.55 25.72 5.78
N GLU A 14 5.67 24.71 6.64
CA GLU A 14 6.77 24.55 7.59
C GLU A 14 7.93 23.72 7.02
N ARG A 15 7.62 22.73 6.17
CA ARG A 15 8.61 21.78 5.63
C ARG A 15 8.15 21.11 4.35
N ILE A 16 9.10 20.47 3.66
CA ILE A 16 8.81 19.54 2.56
C ILE A 16 8.13 18.30 3.15
N LEU A 17 7.05 17.86 2.51
CA LEU A 17 6.39 16.59 2.79
C LEU A 17 6.80 15.55 1.75
N ILE A 18 7.09 14.34 2.21
CA ILE A 18 7.52 13.23 1.37
C ILE A 18 6.34 12.26 1.15
N ILE A 19 6.05 11.95 -0.11
CA ILE A 19 5.14 10.87 -0.48
C ILE A 19 5.93 9.56 -0.54
N ASP A 20 5.30 8.46 -0.19
CA ASP A 20 5.89 7.12 -0.21
C ASP A 20 6.37 6.67 -1.60
N GLY A 21 7.02 5.50 -1.62
CA GLY A 21 7.60 4.91 -2.82
C GLY A 21 6.67 3.93 -3.53
N ALA A 22 7.23 3.25 -4.52
CA ALA A 22 6.46 2.34 -5.35
C ALA A 22 6.05 1.05 -4.61
N MET A 23 4.76 0.94 -4.26
CA MET A 23 4.13 -0.24 -3.65
C MET A 23 4.41 -1.53 -4.46
N GLY A 24 4.22 -1.49 -5.77
CA GLY A 24 4.43 -2.66 -6.64
C GLY A 24 5.86 -3.20 -6.61
N THR A 25 6.86 -2.33 -6.53
CA THR A 25 8.28 -2.74 -6.42
C THR A 25 8.54 -3.47 -5.12
N MET A 26 7.95 -2.99 -4.01
CA MET A 26 8.06 -3.65 -2.71
C MET A 26 7.39 -5.03 -2.72
N ILE A 27 6.19 -5.14 -3.32
CA ILE A 27 5.46 -6.41 -3.46
C ILE A 27 6.25 -7.43 -4.27
N GLN A 28 6.93 -7.02 -5.35
CA GLN A 28 7.73 -7.93 -6.19
C GLN A 28 8.83 -8.67 -5.42
N ALA A 29 9.37 -8.07 -4.34
CA ALA A 29 10.39 -8.70 -3.51
C ALA A 29 9.88 -9.95 -2.77
N TYR A 30 8.58 -10.02 -2.48
CA TYR A 30 7.94 -11.15 -1.79
C TYR A 30 7.72 -12.37 -2.69
N LYS A 31 7.81 -12.22 -4.03
CA LYS A 31 7.66 -13.30 -5.01
C LYS A 31 6.38 -14.12 -4.82
N PHE A 32 5.25 -13.44 -4.63
CA PHE A 32 3.96 -14.09 -4.45
C PHE A 32 3.56 -14.94 -5.65
N GLU A 33 2.94 -16.07 -5.35
CA GLU A 33 2.38 -17.00 -6.33
C GLU A 33 0.85 -16.89 -6.38
N GLU A 34 0.22 -17.52 -7.38
CA GLU A 34 -1.22 -17.42 -7.62
C GLU A 34 -2.06 -17.70 -6.35
N GLU A 35 -1.63 -18.66 -5.53
CA GLU A 35 -2.28 -19.02 -4.27
C GLU A 35 -2.26 -17.87 -3.24
N ASP A 36 -1.20 -17.05 -3.23
CA ASP A 36 -1.08 -15.89 -2.34
C ASP A 36 -2.04 -14.77 -2.72
N PHE A 37 -2.20 -14.53 -4.02
CA PHE A 37 -3.20 -13.61 -4.55
C PHE A 37 -4.61 -14.11 -4.28
N ARG A 38 -4.85 -15.42 -4.33
CA ARG A 38 -6.17 -15.99 -4.05
C ARG A 38 -6.59 -15.90 -2.60
N GLY A 39 -5.69 -16.28 -1.70
CA GLY A 39 -6.05 -16.53 -0.31
C GLY A 39 -7.31 -17.38 -0.18
N GLU A 40 -8.01 -17.26 0.96
CA GLU A 40 -9.28 -17.96 1.16
C GLU A 40 -10.46 -17.31 0.42
N VAL A 41 -10.37 -15.99 0.18
CA VAL A 41 -11.48 -15.18 -0.34
C VAL A 41 -11.72 -15.42 -1.83
N PHE A 42 -10.67 -15.70 -2.61
CA PHE A 42 -10.77 -15.87 -4.06
C PHE A 42 -10.39 -17.28 -4.54
N LYS A 43 -10.37 -18.27 -3.64
CA LYS A 43 -10.01 -19.66 -3.97
C LYS A 43 -10.86 -20.29 -5.07
N ASP A 44 -12.16 -19.95 -5.12
CA ASP A 44 -13.11 -20.52 -6.08
C ASP A 44 -13.18 -19.77 -7.43
N LYS A 45 -12.33 -18.76 -7.65
CA LYS A 45 -12.27 -18.04 -8.93
C LYS A 45 -11.55 -18.88 -9.98
N ASN A 46 -12.06 -18.95 -11.20
CA ASN A 46 -11.46 -19.78 -12.25
C ASN A 46 -10.47 -19.02 -13.16
N ASN A 47 -10.41 -17.70 -13.06
CA ASN A 47 -9.47 -16.86 -13.81
C ASN A 47 -8.20 -16.63 -13.00
N GLU A 48 -7.06 -16.48 -13.69
CA GLU A 48 -5.79 -16.03 -13.09
C GLU A 48 -5.97 -14.64 -12.47
N ILE A 49 -5.42 -14.44 -11.28
CA ILE A 49 -5.47 -13.15 -10.56
C ILE A 49 -4.09 -12.69 -10.07
N LYS A 50 -3.05 -13.50 -10.23
CA LYS A 50 -1.66 -13.10 -9.99
C LYS A 50 -1.32 -11.83 -10.77
N GLY A 51 -0.65 -10.90 -10.08
CA GLY A 51 -0.28 -9.60 -10.62
C GLY A 51 -1.30 -8.49 -10.37
N ASN A 52 -2.51 -8.81 -9.91
CA ASN A 52 -3.42 -7.82 -9.35
C ASN A 52 -2.97 -7.49 -7.92
N ASN A 53 -2.22 -6.41 -7.71
CA ASN A 53 -1.69 -6.09 -6.38
C ASN A 53 -2.76 -5.56 -5.42
N ASP A 54 -3.85 -4.98 -5.93
CA ASP A 54 -4.93 -4.40 -5.12
C ASP A 54 -5.57 -5.44 -4.19
N ILE A 55 -5.76 -6.66 -4.70
CA ILE A 55 -6.35 -7.76 -3.92
C ILE A 55 -5.47 -8.22 -2.75
N LEU A 56 -4.16 -7.92 -2.76
CA LEU A 56 -3.27 -8.23 -1.64
C LEU A 56 -3.61 -7.41 -0.39
N ALA A 57 -4.30 -6.27 -0.52
CA ALA A 57 -4.87 -5.57 0.63
C ALA A 57 -5.93 -6.43 1.37
N ILE A 58 -6.53 -7.41 0.70
CA ILE A 58 -7.53 -8.33 1.26
C ILE A 58 -6.89 -9.66 1.65
N THR A 59 -6.05 -10.24 0.77
CA THR A 59 -5.52 -11.59 0.98
C THR A 59 -4.21 -11.61 1.77
N LYS A 60 -3.45 -10.52 1.78
CA LYS A 60 -2.19 -10.33 2.53
C LYS A 60 -2.15 -8.97 3.26
N PRO A 61 -3.17 -8.62 4.08
CA PRO A 61 -3.28 -7.30 4.69
C PRO A 61 -2.09 -6.92 5.58
N ASN A 62 -1.49 -7.91 6.25
CA ASN A 62 -0.32 -7.69 7.09
C ASN A 62 0.89 -7.25 6.26
N VAL A 63 1.12 -7.85 5.09
CA VAL A 63 2.24 -7.50 4.22
C VAL A 63 2.09 -6.07 3.68
N ILE A 64 0.88 -5.69 3.25
CA ILE A 64 0.62 -4.31 2.79
C ILE A 64 0.83 -3.31 3.93
N SER A 65 0.38 -3.64 5.15
CA SER A 65 0.61 -2.83 6.35
C SER A 65 2.09 -2.67 6.68
N ASP A 66 2.87 -3.75 6.55
CA ASP A 66 4.32 -3.73 6.80
C ASP A 66 5.05 -2.89 5.75
N ILE A 67 4.68 -2.96 4.47
CA ILE A 67 5.26 -2.10 3.42
C ILE A 67 4.99 -0.62 3.71
N HIS A 68 3.76 -0.25 4.10
CA HIS A 68 3.47 1.13 4.50
C HIS A 68 4.29 1.56 5.71
N ARG A 69 4.49 0.66 6.68
CA ARG A 69 5.33 0.92 7.85
C ARG A 69 6.77 1.18 7.46
N GLU A 70 7.34 0.41 6.55
CA GLU A 70 8.69 0.62 6.04
C GLU A 70 8.84 2.01 5.40
N PHE A 71 7.85 2.48 4.63
CA PHE A 71 7.88 3.84 4.08
C PHE A 71 7.80 4.92 5.16
N LEU A 72 6.93 4.75 6.16
CA LEU A 72 6.83 5.69 7.29
C LEU A 72 8.13 5.73 8.10
N GLU A 73 8.76 4.57 8.35
CA GLU A 73 10.05 4.47 9.04
C GLU A 73 11.20 5.09 8.23
N ALA A 74 11.11 5.03 6.90
CA ALA A 74 12.04 5.72 5.99
C ALA A 74 11.81 7.25 5.91
N GLY A 75 10.74 7.76 6.51
CA GLY A 75 10.44 9.20 6.60
C GLY A 75 9.39 9.71 5.63
N ALA A 76 8.57 8.84 5.03
CA ALA A 76 7.39 9.27 4.31
C ALA A 76 6.38 9.96 5.26
N ASP A 77 5.81 11.06 4.81
CA ASP A 77 4.76 11.81 5.53
C ASP A 77 3.36 11.45 5.04
N ILE A 78 3.27 11.01 3.79
CA ILE A 78 2.04 10.72 3.08
C ILE A 78 2.21 9.34 2.45
N ILE A 79 1.22 8.48 2.65
CA ILE A 79 1.16 7.15 2.04
C ILE A 79 0.02 7.10 1.03
N GLU A 80 0.25 6.43 -0.10
CA GLU A 80 -0.80 6.09 -1.06
C GLU A 80 -1.58 4.86 -0.57
N THR A 81 -2.85 4.72 -0.94
CA THR A 81 -3.56 3.45 -0.75
C THR A 81 -3.07 2.43 -1.78
N ASN A 82 -3.06 1.14 -1.44
CA ASN A 82 -2.90 0.07 -2.43
C ASN A 82 -4.23 -0.09 -3.20
N SER A 83 -4.42 0.73 -4.24
CA SER A 83 -5.68 0.92 -5.01
C SER A 83 -5.46 1.27 -6.48
#